data_AF-X6M272-F1
#
_entry.id   AF-X6M272-F1
#
_cell.length_a   1.000
_cell.length_b   1.000
_cell.length_c   1.000
_cell.angle_alpha   90.00
_cell.angle_beta   90.00
_cell.angle_gamma   90.00
#
_symmetry.space_group_name_H-M   'P 1'
#
loop_
_entity.id
_entity.type
_entity.pdbx_description
1 polymer ?
#
loop_
_entity_poly.entity_id
_entity_poly.type
_entity_poly.pdbx_seq_one_letter_code
_entity_poly.pdbx_strand_id
1 'polypeptide(L)'
;MKADSLQPVAEVLETRIQRKQAEPSPTDNYVYSSNTEFKNDVAPSLVGAAKAVSRRRMSFKLNQALTGRRDYQDLVDNGIVMSEQIASALHAPAQALQERLKERVTEHYLKIKGVLPAKLDLDYALQDVAGSLKQQLQRRPSLVEKDGFLQRVLESVDIDSIGPSNEDEDKLDFQAKRKTVTDKLQRRLSTRASPLELQQRGVIPTDGDYFTDASSAMKLKDHRLRLAKEGLKKRMVNRATPNELVQRGLTREEYLTMDKSEADQAVKVARQQAVRSLSRKLDELYNPFQQLETIGVVPQGYFEQRVLFFFVLLGKKKYICLAKQAEEIRSGHRRQESVVQELHQKLIEKPEYVDVVAQGIVDHLEPEEDGNPSATDGEGWQPDGYDEQSTDESTDDSDEEQRRRLEELERRISKRPAQQELMQKHILYSTEMAPAIQNNAKELQHGLKRRKSIDDIKALGILPTHQHAAVNGATPGSDTQEESPTHARSNETSARKKQIKEQLQTSIET
;
A
#
# COMPACT_ATOMS: atom_id res chain seq x y z
N MET A 1 -27.99 -61.44 -22.81
CA MET A 1 -28.56 -60.10 -23.10
C MET A 1 -28.11 -58.98 -22.14
N LYS A 2 -26.90 -59.03 -21.55
CA LYS A 2 -26.33 -57.91 -20.76
C LYS A 2 -25.09 -57.26 -21.40
N ALA A 3 -24.60 -57.80 -22.51
CA ALA A 3 -23.40 -57.31 -23.20
C ALA A 3 -23.64 -55.97 -23.92
N ASP A 4 -24.81 -55.80 -24.54
CA ASP A 4 -25.09 -54.63 -25.40
C ASP A 4 -25.26 -53.30 -24.63
N SER A 5 -25.49 -53.36 -23.30
CA SER A 5 -25.64 -52.17 -22.46
C SER A 5 -24.31 -51.48 -22.08
N LEU A 6 -23.17 -52.16 -22.25
CA LEU A 6 -21.84 -51.62 -21.89
C LEU A 6 -21.12 -50.96 -23.07
N GLN A 7 -21.59 -51.20 -24.29
CA GLN A 7 -20.99 -50.69 -25.52
C GLN A 7 -20.90 -49.15 -25.58
N PRO A 8 -21.94 -48.37 -25.23
CA PRO A 8 -21.84 -46.91 -25.29
C PRO A 8 -20.89 -46.34 -24.20
N VAL A 9 -20.79 -47.00 -23.05
CA VAL A 9 -19.88 -46.58 -21.98
C VAL A 9 -18.42 -46.84 -22.38
N ALA A 10 -18.16 -47.96 -23.06
CA ALA A 10 -16.85 -48.29 -23.59
C ALA A 10 -16.40 -47.29 -24.67
N GLU A 11 -17.27 -46.94 -25.63
CA GLU A 11 -16.95 -45.93 -26.67
C GLU A 11 -16.66 -44.54 -26.07
N VAL A 12 -17.40 -44.12 -25.05
CA VAL A 12 -17.16 -42.85 -24.35
C VAL A 12 -15.84 -42.87 -23.57
N LEU A 13 -15.46 -44.01 -22.99
CA LEU A 13 -14.16 -44.18 -22.32
C LEU A 13 -13.01 -44.20 -23.31
N GLU A 14 -13.17 -44.89 -24.43
CA GLU A 14 -12.15 -45.02 -25.46
C GLU A 14 -11.86 -43.66 -26.13
N THR A 15 -12.88 -42.86 -26.41
CA THR A 15 -12.70 -41.48 -26.92
C THR A 15 -12.02 -40.56 -25.91
N ARG A 16 -12.25 -40.73 -24.61
CA ARG A 16 -11.52 -39.99 -23.55
C ARG A 16 -10.06 -40.44 -23.44
N ILE A 17 -9.78 -41.73 -23.58
CA ILE A 17 -8.40 -42.26 -23.55
C ILE A 17 -7.63 -41.78 -24.78
N GLN A 18 -8.23 -41.84 -25.97
CA GLN A 18 -7.62 -41.35 -27.21
C GLN A 18 -7.37 -39.83 -27.17
N ARG A 19 -8.31 -39.03 -26.64
CA ARG A 19 -8.07 -37.59 -26.41
C ARG A 19 -6.91 -37.34 -25.45
N LYS A 20 -6.82 -38.11 -24.34
CA LYS A 20 -5.71 -37.99 -23.39
C LYS A 20 -4.35 -38.40 -23.97
N GLN A 21 -4.31 -39.30 -24.96
CA GLN A 21 -3.08 -39.72 -25.62
C GLN A 21 -2.68 -38.80 -26.79
N ALA A 22 -3.64 -38.13 -27.43
CA ALA A 22 -3.40 -37.21 -28.55
C ALA A 22 -2.99 -35.80 -28.11
N GLU A 23 -3.31 -35.40 -26.88
CA GLU A 23 -2.78 -34.15 -26.34
C GLU A 23 -1.32 -34.34 -25.90
N PRO A 24 -0.35 -33.66 -26.54
CA PRO A 24 1.04 -33.72 -26.12
C PRO A 24 1.09 -33.28 -24.66
N SER A 25 1.65 -34.11 -23.79
CA SER A 25 1.69 -33.87 -22.36
C SER A 25 2.19 -32.44 -22.09
N PRO A 26 1.49 -31.63 -21.27
CA PRO A 26 1.88 -30.25 -20.95
C PRO A 26 3.25 -30.11 -20.25
N THR A 27 3.95 -31.21 -20.07
CA THR A 27 5.24 -31.32 -19.38
C THR A 27 6.41 -30.79 -20.20
N ASP A 28 6.27 -30.66 -21.52
CA ASP A 28 7.45 -30.43 -22.37
C ASP A 28 7.78 -28.94 -22.60
N ASN A 29 6.95 -28.01 -22.10
CA ASN A 29 7.13 -26.58 -22.40
C ASN A 29 7.34 -25.65 -21.20
N TYR A 30 7.66 -26.19 -20.02
CA TYR A 30 8.08 -25.37 -18.87
C TYR A 30 9.50 -25.72 -18.41
N VAL A 31 10.47 -25.28 -19.21
CA VAL A 31 11.92 -25.33 -18.92
C VAL A 31 12.33 -24.36 -17.79
N TYR A 32 11.42 -23.53 -17.26
CA TYR A 32 11.73 -22.64 -16.15
C TYR A 32 11.25 -23.18 -14.81
N SER A 33 12.07 -24.06 -14.25
CA SER A 33 12.52 -23.97 -12.86
C SER A 33 11.42 -23.89 -11.78
N SER A 34 10.77 -25.02 -11.46
CA SER A 34 10.26 -25.25 -10.11
C SER A 34 9.88 -26.71 -9.85
N ASN A 35 10.73 -27.43 -9.13
CA ASN A 35 10.38 -28.56 -8.23
C ASN A 35 9.65 -29.80 -8.79
N THR A 36 9.50 -29.95 -10.11
CA THR A 36 8.89 -31.15 -10.71
C THR A 36 9.88 -32.27 -11.04
N GLU A 37 11.18 -32.01 -11.08
CA GLU A 37 12.21 -33.04 -11.37
C GLU A 37 12.10 -34.26 -10.43
N PHE A 38 11.72 -34.06 -9.17
CA PHE A 38 11.58 -35.17 -8.22
C PHE A 38 10.36 -36.08 -8.47
N LYS A 39 9.40 -35.66 -9.30
CA LYS A 39 8.13 -36.40 -9.48
C LYS A 39 8.21 -37.52 -10.52
N ASN A 40 9.19 -37.47 -11.43
CA ASN A 40 9.26 -38.43 -12.54
C ASN A 40 10.20 -39.62 -12.25
N ASP A 41 11.21 -39.43 -11.40
CA ASP A 41 12.23 -40.47 -11.13
C ASP A 41 12.01 -41.23 -9.81
N VAL A 42 11.08 -40.78 -8.98
CA VAL A 42 10.82 -41.38 -7.65
C VAL A 42 9.39 -41.89 -7.59
N ALA A 43 9.22 -43.15 -7.19
CA ALA A 43 7.91 -43.76 -7.01
C ALA A 43 7.00 -42.85 -6.14
N PRO A 44 5.70 -42.67 -6.47
CA PRO A 44 4.81 -41.74 -5.77
C PRO A 44 4.81 -41.90 -4.25
N SER A 45 4.88 -43.14 -3.75
CA SER A 45 4.95 -43.48 -2.32
C SER A 45 6.23 -43.00 -1.62
N LEU A 46 7.32 -42.79 -2.36
CA LEU A 46 8.62 -42.38 -1.84
C LEU A 46 8.89 -40.88 -1.99
N VAL A 47 8.04 -40.13 -2.71
CA VAL A 47 8.23 -38.69 -2.95
C VAL A 47 8.35 -37.90 -1.65
N GLY A 48 7.57 -38.26 -0.62
CA GLY A 48 7.64 -37.64 0.71
C GLY A 48 9.00 -37.84 1.39
N ALA A 49 9.46 -39.10 1.44
CA ALA A 49 10.76 -39.47 2.01
C ALA A 49 11.93 -38.85 1.24
N ALA A 50 11.86 -38.86 -0.10
CA ALA A 50 12.86 -38.27 -0.97
C ALA A 50 12.98 -36.75 -0.77
N LYS A 51 11.85 -36.04 -0.66
CA LYS A 51 11.84 -34.62 -0.29
C LYS A 51 12.42 -34.38 1.09
N ALA A 52 12.13 -35.22 2.08
CA ALA A 52 12.70 -35.10 3.42
C ALA A 52 14.24 -35.27 3.42
N VAL A 53 14.75 -36.26 2.68
CA VAL A 53 16.20 -36.46 2.49
C VAL A 53 16.83 -35.27 1.76
N SER A 54 16.18 -34.75 0.72
CA SER A 54 16.63 -33.55 0.00
C SER A 54 16.73 -32.33 0.93
N ARG A 55 15.69 -32.10 1.76
CA ARG A 55 15.73 -31.05 2.79
C ARG A 55 16.88 -31.24 3.77
N ARG A 56 17.11 -32.47 4.27
CA ARG A 56 18.25 -32.77 5.17
C ARG A 56 19.60 -32.54 4.51
N ARG A 57 19.76 -32.91 3.24
CA ARG A 57 20.99 -32.66 2.48
C ARG A 57 21.21 -31.16 2.27
N MET A 58 20.16 -30.41 1.95
CA MET A 58 20.23 -28.96 1.81
C MET A 58 20.56 -28.29 3.15
N SER A 59 19.94 -28.70 4.25
CA SER A 59 20.25 -28.16 5.57
C SER A 59 21.68 -28.47 5.99
N PHE A 60 22.17 -29.69 5.71
CA PHE A 60 23.58 -30.05 5.97
C PHE A 60 24.55 -29.17 5.16
N LYS A 61 24.29 -29.01 3.84
CA LYS A 61 25.09 -28.13 2.98
C LYS A 61 25.06 -26.68 3.47
N LEU A 62 23.90 -26.20 3.88
CA LEU A 62 23.72 -24.84 4.39
C LEU A 62 24.50 -24.66 5.69
N ASN A 63 24.41 -25.61 6.62
CA ASN A 63 25.19 -25.59 7.85
C ASN A 63 26.69 -25.64 7.59
N GLN A 64 27.14 -26.48 6.64
CA GLN A 64 28.55 -26.51 6.22
C GLN A 64 29.01 -25.16 5.63
N ALA A 65 28.16 -24.52 4.81
CA ALA A 65 28.44 -23.19 4.26
C ALA A 65 28.45 -22.10 5.34
N LEU A 66 27.59 -22.21 6.35
CA LEU A 66 27.57 -21.29 7.50
C LEU A 66 28.81 -21.46 8.38
N THR A 67 29.30 -22.68 8.58
CA THR A 67 30.55 -22.92 9.33
C THR A 67 31.78 -22.40 8.60
N GLY A 68 31.76 -22.39 7.26
CA GLY A 68 32.82 -21.82 6.42
C GLY A 68 32.60 -20.36 6.04
N ARG A 69 31.65 -19.67 6.70
CA ARG A 69 31.33 -18.28 6.36
C ARG A 69 32.52 -17.40 6.74
N ARG A 70 33.06 -16.68 5.74
CA ARG A 70 34.13 -15.70 5.94
C ARG A 70 33.63 -14.57 6.82
N ASP A 71 34.52 -14.06 7.67
CA ASP A 71 34.22 -12.91 8.51
C ASP A 71 34.01 -11.67 7.65
N TYR A 72 33.30 -10.68 8.20
CA TYR A 72 33.06 -9.42 7.48
C TYR A 72 34.39 -8.74 7.09
N GLN A 73 35.38 -8.82 7.98
CA GLN A 73 36.71 -8.27 7.73
C GLN A 73 37.39 -8.94 6.52
N ASP A 74 37.31 -10.26 6.41
CA ASP A 74 37.84 -10.98 5.25
C ASP A 74 37.16 -10.54 3.95
N LEU A 75 35.86 -10.22 3.97
CA LEU A 75 35.14 -9.72 2.79
C LEU A 75 35.60 -8.31 2.40
N VAL A 76 35.94 -7.47 3.38
CA VAL A 76 36.51 -6.14 3.16
C VAL A 76 37.93 -6.24 2.61
N ASP A 77 38.76 -7.10 3.18
CA ASP A 77 40.16 -7.31 2.78
C ASP A 77 40.24 -7.90 1.35
N ASN A 78 39.30 -8.77 0.99
CA ASN A 78 39.16 -9.30 -0.37
C ASN A 78 38.51 -8.31 -1.36
N GLY A 79 38.12 -7.10 -0.92
CA GLY A 79 37.50 -6.08 -1.76
C GLY A 79 36.11 -6.44 -2.28
N ILE A 80 35.42 -7.40 -1.65
CA ILE A 80 34.06 -7.81 -2.01
C ILE A 80 33.03 -6.82 -1.44
N VAL A 81 33.31 -6.27 -0.26
CA VAL A 81 32.46 -5.30 0.43
C VAL A 81 33.29 -4.07 0.82
N MET A 82 32.69 -2.87 0.74
CA MET A 82 33.33 -1.64 1.23
C MET A 82 33.37 -1.62 2.77
N SER A 83 34.12 -0.68 3.37
CA SER A 83 34.28 -0.58 4.82
C SER A 83 32.96 -0.56 5.60
N GLU A 84 32.98 -1.07 6.84
CA GLU A 84 31.81 -1.24 7.72
C GLU A 84 31.03 0.06 7.97
N GLN A 85 31.70 1.20 7.86
CA GLN A 85 31.11 2.52 8.12
C GLN A 85 30.15 2.99 7.03
N ILE A 86 30.16 2.37 5.85
CA ILE A 86 29.34 2.79 4.72
C ILE A 86 28.13 1.84 4.63
N ALA A 87 26.93 2.42 4.66
CA ALA A 87 25.69 1.66 4.46
C ALA A 87 25.70 0.95 3.09
N SER A 88 25.15 -0.27 3.01
CA SER A 88 25.14 -1.08 1.78
C SER A 88 24.53 -0.36 0.56
N ALA A 89 23.52 0.48 0.80
CA ALA A 89 22.90 1.31 -0.25
C ALA A 89 23.85 2.35 -0.86
N LEU A 90 24.92 2.71 -0.14
CA LEU A 90 25.94 3.69 -0.56
C LEU A 90 27.19 3.03 -1.15
N HIS A 91 27.29 1.70 -1.20
CA HIS A 91 28.49 1.02 -1.74
C HIS A 91 28.70 1.33 -3.22
N ALA A 92 27.64 1.23 -4.04
CA ALA A 92 27.72 1.55 -5.47
C ALA A 92 28.14 3.01 -5.75
N PRO A 93 27.52 4.06 -5.15
CA PRO A 93 27.97 5.43 -5.37
C PRO A 93 29.35 5.71 -4.76
N ALA A 94 29.72 5.08 -3.65
CA ALA A 94 31.06 5.21 -3.07
C ALA A 94 32.14 4.60 -3.99
N GLN A 95 31.88 3.44 -4.59
CA GLN A 95 32.78 2.82 -5.55
C GLN A 95 32.91 3.67 -6.82
N ALA A 96 31.81 4.17 -7.36
CA ALA A 96 31.83 5.07 -8.51
C ALA A 96 32.60 6.38 -8.21
N LEU A 97 32.47 6.90 -6.99
CA LEU A 97 33.26 8.05 -6.54
C LEU A 97 34.74 7.70 -6.43
N GLN A 98 35.08 6.53 -5.88
CA GLN A 98 36.46 6.06 -5.76
C GLN A 98 37.11 5.86 -7.15
N GLU A 99 36.38 5.31 -8.12
CA GLU A 99 36.83 5.19 -9.51
C GLU A 99 37.07 6.57 -10.13
N ARG A 100 36.13 7.50 -9.96
CA ARG A 100 36.30 8.89 -10.40
C ARG A 100 37.48 9.57 -9.73
N LEU A 101 37.75 9.30 -8.45
CA LEU A 101 38.89 9.83 -7.73
C LEU A 101 40.21 9.21 -8.20
N LYS A 102 40.23 7.94 -8.59
CA LYS A 102 41.38 7.29 -9.25
C LYS A 102 41.64 7.87 -10.64
N GLU A 103 40.59 8.23 -11.36
CA GLU A 103 40.66 8.90 -12.67
C GLU A 103 41.03 10.39 -12.55
N ARG A 104 40.92 11.00 -11.36
CA ARG A 104 41.36 12.39 -11.18
C ARG A 104 42.84 12.48 -11.48
N VAL A 105 43.15 13.40 -12.37
CA VAL A 105 44.51 13.80 -12.73
C VAL A 105 45.30 14.08 -11.46
N THR A 106 46.39 13.33 -11.25
CA THR A 106 47.20 13.46 -10.04
C THR A 106 47.73 14.89 -9.91
N GLU A 107 47.88 15.36 -8.68
CA GLU A 107 48.44 16.69 -8.41
C GLU A 107 49.79 16.90 -9.12
N HIS A 108 50.60 15.84 -9.18
CA HIS A 108 51.86 15.82 -9.92
C HIS A 108 51.67 16.08 -11.43
N TYR A 109 50.70 15.44 -12.08
CA TYR A 109 50.41 15.72 -13.48
C TYR A 109 49.90 17.15 -13.69
N LEU A 110 49.05 17.66 -12.79
CA LEU A 110 48.58 19.06 -12.84
C LEU A 110 49.73 20.08 -12.65
N LYS A 111 50.72 19.73 -11.82
CA LYS A 111 51.97 20.51 -11.67
C LYS A 111 52.81 20.49 -12.95
N ILE A 112 52.99 19.33 -13.59
CA ILE A 112 53.70 19.21 -14.87
C ILE A 112 53.00 20.01 -15.98
N LYS A 113 51.66 20.02 -15.98
CA LYS A 113 50.87 20.79 -16.96
C LYS A 113 50.76 22.28 -16.64
N GLY A 114 51.34 22.75 -15.52
CA GLY A 114 51.33 24.16 -15.13
C GLY A 114 49.95 24.70 -14.71
N VAL A 115 48.99 23.81 -14.43
CA VAL A 115 47.62 24.19 -14.03
C VAL A 115 47.58 24.54 -12.54
N LEU A 116 48.24 23.73 -11.70
CA LEU A 116 48.59 24.19 -10.36
C LEU A 116 49.94 24.90 -10.43
N PRO A 117 50.11 26.05 -9.74
CA PRO A 117 51.44 26.56 -9.49
C PRO A 117 52.17 25.46 -8.74
N ALA A 118 53.16 24.85 -9.38
CA ALA A 118 54.08 24.02 -8.64
C ALA A 118 54.58 24.91 -7.51
N LYS A 119 54.42 24.47 -6.26
CA LYS A 119 55.39 24.81 -5.23
C LYS A 119 56.69 24.22 -5.76
N LEU A 120 57.29 24.90 -6.73
CA LEU A 120 58.68 24.74 -7.04
C LEU A 120 59.30 25.06 -5.69
N ASP A 121 59.92 24.07 -5.08
CA ASP A 121 61.05 24.35 -4.22
C ASP A 121 62.07 24.99 -5.16
N LEU A 122 61.86 26.28 -5.48
CA LEU A 122 62.79 27.05 -6.29
C LEU A 122 64.06 27.04 -5.46
N ASP A 123 65.12 26.45 -6.02
CA ASP A 123 66.47 26.61 -5.47
C ASP A 123 66.64 28.08 -5.09
N TYR A 124 67.16 28.35 -3.90
CA TYR A 124 67.23 29.68 -3.27
C TYR A 124 67.69 30.80 -4.23
N ALA A 125 68.49 30.46 -5.24
CA ALA A 125 68.96 31.36 -6.29
C ALA A 125 67.85 31.95 -7.21
N LEU A 126 66.73 31.25 -7.42
CA LEU A 126 65.66 31.70 -8.31
C LEU A 126 64.53 32.42 -7.56
N GLN A 127 64.51 32.36 -6.23
CA GLN A 127 63.48 33.00 -5.42
C GLN A 127 63.58 34.54 -5.46
N ASP A 128 64.80 35.08 -5.56
CA ASP A 128 65.03 36.52 -5.76
C ASP A 128 64.61 37.02 -7.14
N VAL A 129 64.79 36.19 -8.18
CA VAL A 129 64.36 36.51 -9.55
C VAL A 129 62.83 36.48 -9.63
N ALA A 130 62.18 35.50 -9.01
CA ALA A 130 60.72 35.43 -8.93
C ALA A 130 60.11 36.58 -8.13
N GLY A 131 60.76 37.00 -7.03
CA GLY A 131 60.39 38.19 -6.26
C GLY A 131 60.50 39.48 -7.08
N SER A 132 61.60 39.62 -7.83
CA SER A 132 61.82 40.76 -8.72
C SER A 132 60.82 40.80 -9.87
N LEU A 133 60.46 39.65 -10.45
CA LEU A 133 59.45 39.55 -11.51
C LEU A 133 58.05 39.88 -10.99
N LYS A 134 57.71 39.44 -9.77
CA LYS A 134 56.45 39.80 -9.11
C LYS A 134 56.36 41.30 -8.84
N GLN A 135 57.45 41.94 -8.39
CA GLN A 135 57.52 43.40 -8.26
C GLN A 135 57.44 44.11 -9.61
N GLN A 136 58.06 43.58 -10.67
CA GLN A 136 57.95 44.14 -12.02
C GLN A 136 56.54 43.99 -12.61
N LEU A 137 55.83 42.90 -12.32
CA LEU A 137 54.43 42.71 -12.71
C LEU A 137 53.48 43.63 -11.94
N GLN A 138 53.74 43.90 -10.65
CA GLN A 138 53.02 44.92 -9.88
C GLN A 138 53.34 46.36 -10.33
N ARG A 139 54.52 46.58 -10.90
CA ARG A 139 54.94 47.88 -11.49
C ARG A 139 54.53 48.06 -12.95
N ARG A 140 53.94 47.05 -13.59
CA ARG A 140 53.27 47.28 -14.88
C ARG A 140 51.98 48.03 -14.55
N PRO A 141 51.84 49.32 -14.91
CA PRO A 141 50.55 49.98 -14.84
C PRO A 141 49.60 49.11 -15.66
N SER A 142 48.47 48.74 -15.05
CA SER A 142 47.47 47.96 -15.74
C SER A 142 47.16 48.66 -17.07
N LEU A 143 47.04 47.92 -18.17
CA LEU A 143 46.73 48.50 -19.49
C LEU A 143 45.39 49.26 -19.50
N VAL A 144 44.66 49.22 -18.37
CA VAL A 144 43.40 49.88 -18.06
C VAL A 144 43.60 51.34 -17.60
N GLU A 145 44.77 51.73 -17.08
CA GLU A 145 45.04 53.08 -16.53
C GLU A 145 45.67 54.07 -17.52
N LYS A 146 45.81 53.71 -18.81
CA LYS A 146 46.14 54.71 -19.84
C LYS A 146 44.84 55.37 -20.28
N ASP A 147 44.53 56.52 -19.68
CA ASP A 147 43.35 57.36 -19.87
C ASP A 147 42.99 57.71 -21.34
N GLY A 148 43.82 57.38 -22.34
CA GLY A 148 43.53 57.58 -23.76
C GLY A 148 43.11 56.33 -24.55
N PHE A 149 43.28 55.11 -24.03
CA PHE A 149 42.92 53.90 -24.80
C PHE A 149 41.41 53.67 -24.83
N LEU A 150 40.75 53.79 -23.68
CA LEU A 150 39.28 53.74 -23.61
C LEU A 150 38.67 54.88 -24.42
N GLN A 151 39.29 56.07 -24.44
CA GLN A 151 38.77 57.22 -25.18
C GLN A 151 38.79 57.00 -26.70
N ARG A 152 39.84 56.38 -27.26
CA ARG A 152 39.87 56.00 -28.70
C ARG A 152 38.93 54.85 -29.05
N VAL A 153 38.73 53.90 -28.13
CA VAL A 153 37.77 52.81 -28.35
C VAL A 153 36.34 53.34 -28.29
N LEU A 154 36.03 54.26 -27.36
CA LEU A 154 34.74 54.94 -27.29
C LEU A 154 34.51 55.91 -28.46
N GLU A 155 35.53 56.59 -28.99
CA GLU A 155 35.39 57.44 -30.19
C GLU A 155 35.13 56.64 -31.47
N SER A 156 35.51 55.35 -31.52
CA SER A 156 35.27 54.49 -32.68
C SER A 156 33.92 53.76 -32.66
N VAL A 157 33.19 53.86 -31.55
CA VAL A 157 31.82 53.35 -31.43
C VAL A 157 30.91 54.57 -31.44
N ASP A 158 30.11 54.74 -32.51
CA ASP A 158 29.01 55.72 -32.54
C ASP A 158 27.94 55.33 -31.50
N ILE A 159 28.22 55.61 -30.22
CA ILE A 159 27.29 55.39 -29.10
C ILE A 159 26.04 56.29 -29.27
N ASP A 160 26.13 57.36 -30.04
CA ASP A 160 25.00 58.24 -30.37
C ASP A 160 23.96 57.57 -31.29
N SER A 161 24.30 56.47 -31.98
CA SER A 161 23.31 55.61 -32.67
C SER A 161 22.66 54.56 -31.74
N ILE A 162 23.18 54.41 -30.52
CA ILE A 162 22.54 53.72 -29.38
C ILE A 162 22.00 54.78 -28.39
N GLY A 163 21.74 55.99 -28.89
CA GLY A 163 20.98 57.00 -28.18
C GLY A 163 19.57 56.46 -27.93
N PRO A 164 19.03 56.58 -26.71
CA PRO A 164 17.73 56.02 -26.39
C PRO A 164 16.65 56.72 -27.21
N SER A 165 16.15 56.05 -28.25
CA SER A 165 14.92 56.44 -28.91
C SER A 165 13.80 56.32 -27.89
N ASN A 166 13.45 57.43 -27.24
CA ASN A 166 12.35 57.55 -26.28
C ASN A 166 12.38 56.51 -25.15
N GLU A 167 13.31 56.62 -24.18
CA GLU A 167 13.34 55.74 -22.99
C GLU A 167 11.98 55.63 -22.30
N ASP A 168 11.15 56.67 -22.38
CA ASP A 168 9.84 56.69 -21.74
C ASP A 168 8.83 55.78 -22.46
N GLU A 169 8.89 55.65 -23.80
CA GLU A 169 8.00 54.74 -24.53
C GLU A 169 8.40 53.27 -24.36
N ASP A 170 9.70 52.97 -24.39
CA ASP A 170 10.20 51.60 -24.18
C ASP A 170 10.01 51.13 -22.72
N LYS A 171 10.12 52.04 -21.75
CA LYS A 171 9.80 51.73 -20.33
C LYS A 171 8.30 51.44 -20.17
N LEU A 172 7.43 52.19 -20.83
CA LEU A 172 5.99 51.94 -20.80
C LEU A 172 5.62 50.61 -21.45
N ASP A 173 6.22 50.26 -22.59
CA ASP A 173 6.00 48.97 -23.26
C ASP A 173 6.53 47.80 -22.42
N PHE A 174 7.69 47.95 -21.77
CA PHE A 174 8.21 46.91 -20.87
C PHE A 174 7.31 46.71 -19.64
N GLN A 175 6.81 47.80 -19.05
CA GLN A 175 5.85 47.72 -17.95
C GLN A 175 4.53 47.09 -18.39
N ALA A 176 4.04 47.44 -19.59
CA ALA A 176 2.84 46.83 -20.17
C ALA A 176 3.05 45.33 -20.39
N LYS A 177 4.17 44.91 -20.99
CA LYS A 177 4.53 43.49 -21.16
C LYS A 177 4.59 42.77 -19.82
N ARG A 178 5.25 43.35 -18.80
CA ARG A 178 5.30 42.78 -17.46
C ARG A 178 3.90 42.60 -16.87
N LYS A 179 3.02 43.61 -17.00
CA LYS A 179 1.60 43.53 -16.59
C LYS A 179 0.86 42.41 -17.34
N THR A 180 1.01 42.31 -18.66
CA THR A 180 0.37 41.23 -19.42
C THR A 180 0.85 39.83 -19.00
N VAL A 181 2.13 39.70 -18.63
CA VAL A 181 2.69 38.44 -18.14
C VAL A 181 2.17 38.12 -16.74
N THR A 182 2.09 39.11 -15.84
CA THR A 182 1.52 38.91 -14.50
C THR A 182 0.05 38.55 -14.57
N ASP A 183 -0.74 39.20 -15.43
CA ASP A 183 -2.17 38.92 -15.59
C ASP A 183 -2.40 37.51 -16.17
N LYS A 184 -1.59 37.11 -17.16
CA LYS A 184 -1.61 35.75 -17.71
C LYS A 184 -1.26 34.71 -16.64
N LEU A 185 -0.25 34.99 -15.81
CA LEU A 185 0.14 34.10 -14.73
C LEU A 185 -0.96 33.99 -13.68
N GLN A 186 -1.53 35.12 -13.26
CA GLN A 186 -2.62 35.16 -12.28
C GLN A 186 -3.86 34.41 -12.78
N ARG A 187 -4.24 34.60 -14.06
CA ARG A 187 -5.34 33.84 -14.69
C ARG A 187 -5.06 32.33 -14.72
N ARG A 188 -3.81 31.92 -15.00
CA ARG A 188 -3.42 30.50 -14.99
C ARG A 188 -3.45 29.91 -13.59
N LEU A 189 -2.98 30.65 -12.59
CA LEU A 189 -2.99 30.22 -11.19
C LEU A 189 -4.41 30.09 -10.65
N SER A 190 -5.33 31.00 -11.01
CA SER A 190 -6.74 30.90 -10.59
C SER A 190 -7.47 29.73 -11.23
N THR A 191 -7.08 29.30 -12.43
CA THR A 191 -7.65 28.13 -13.12
C THR A 191 -6.98 26.80 -12.76
N ARG A 192 -5.96 26.80 -11.91
CA ARG A 192 -5.20 25.58 -11.59
C ARG A 192 -6.03 24.66 -10.72
N ALA A 193 -6.12 23.39 -11.11
CA ALA A 193 -6.74 22.35 -10.30
C ALA A 193 -6.06 22.23 -8.93
N SER A 194 -6.86 21.98 -7.89
CA SER A 194 -6.31 21.82 -6.55
C SER A 194 -5.41 20.58 -6.48
N PRO A 195 -4.40 20.54 -5.59
CA PRO A 195 -3.59 19.33 -5.37
C PRO A 195 -4.43 18.07 -5.12
N LEU A 196 -5.55 18.21 -4.41
CA LEU A 196 -6.48 17.12 -4.12
C LEU A 196 -7.22 16.65 -5.38
N GLU A 197 -7.64 17.56 -6.26
CA GLU A 197 -8.25 17.19 -7.54
C GLU A 197 -7.26 16.47 -8.47
N LEU A 198 -5.99 16.89 -8.46
CA LEU A 198 -4.93 16.22 -9.22
C LEU A 198 -4.66 14.81 -8.67
N GLN A 199 -4.77 14.62 -7.36
CA GLN A 199 -4.68 13.33 -6.70
C GLN A 199 -5.88 12.43 -7.06
N GLN A 200 -7.11 12.97 -7.03
CA GLN A 200 -8.33 12.26 -7.45
C GLN A 200 -8.30 11.86 -8.92
N ARG A 201 -7.72 12.70 -9.78
CA ARG A 201 -7.51 12.40 -11.21
C ARG A 201 -6.35 11.42 -11.46
N GLY A 202 -5.61 11.01 -10.41
CA GLY A 202 -4.47 10.12 -10.52
C GLY A 202 -3.24 10.73 -11.21
N VAL A 203 -3.17 12.06 -11.33
CA VAL A 203 -2.00 12.77 -11.85
C VAL A 203 -0.87 12.75 -10.83
N ILE A 204 -1.22 12.84 -9.54
CA ILE A 204 -0.29 12.78 -8.40
C ILE A 204 -0.60 11.51 -7.61
N PRO A 205 0.43 10.79 -7.10
CA PRO A 205 0.21 9.63 -6.25
C PRO A 205 -0.72 9.96 -5.08
N THR A 206 -1.68 9.08 -4.80
CA THR A 206 -2.65 9.27 -3.72
C THR A 206 -2.07 9.09 -2.32
N ASP A 207 -0.81 8.69 -2.20
CA ASP A 207 -0.28 8.11 -0.98
C ASP A 207 1.06 8.71 -0.60
N GLY A 208 1.08 9.27 0.60
CA GLY A 208 2.17 10.10 1.09
C GLY A 208 2.04 11.55 0.64
N ASP A 209 2.75 12.43 1.35
CA ASP A 209 2.81 13.85 1.01
C ASP A 209 3.78 14.06 -0.15
N TYR A 210 3.33 13.84 -1.39
CA TYR A 210 4.15 14.03 -2.60
C TYR A 210 4.81 15.42 -2.66
N PHE A 211 4.14 16.43 -2.11
CA PHE A 211 4.64 17.81 -2.08
C PHE A 211 5.68 18.07 -0.98
N THR A 212 5.77 17.25 0.07
CA THR A 212 6.80 17.39 1.11
C THR A 212 8.01 16.51 0.81
N ASP A 213 7.79 15.28 0.32
CA ASP A 213 8.86 14.36 -0.10
C ASP A 213 8.44 13.52 -1.31
N ALA A 214 8.72 14.06 -2.50
CA ALA A 214 8.42 13.39 -3.76
C ALA A 214 9.16 12.05 -3.92
N SER A 215 10.34 11.89 -3.31
CA SER A 215 11.14 10.68 -3.43
C SER A 215 10.55 9.53 -2.61
N SER A 216 10.09 9.82 -1.38
CA SER A 216 9.37 8.84 -0.57
C SER A 216 8.05 8.41 -1.21
N ALA A 217 7.26 9.36 -1.74
CA ALA A 217 6.00 9.06 -2.42
C ALA A 217 6.19 8.15 -3.65
N MET A 218 7.25 8.38 -4.44
CA MET A 218 7.57 7.52 -5.59
C MET A 218 8.00 6.11 -5.15
N LYS A 219 8.82 5.98 -4.12
CA LYS A 219 9.20 4.66 -3.56
C LYS A 219 7.97 3.89 -3.05
N LEU A 220 7.02 4.58 -2.43
CA LEU A 220 5.78 3.98 -1.94
C LEU A 220 4.92 3.46 -3.10
N LYS A 221 4.83 4.23 -4.20
CA LYS A 221 4.16 3.83 -5.44
C LYS A 221 4.80 2.57 -6.03
N ASP A 222 6.12 2.53 -6.13
CA ASP A 222 6.84 1.36 -6.66
C ASP A 222 6.66 0.12 -5.78
N HIS A 223 6.68 0.30 -4.46
CA HIS A 223 6.41 -0.77 -3.50
C HIS A 223 5.02 -1.38 -3.72
N ARG A 224 4.00 -0.54 -3.96
CA ARG A 224 2.64 -1.00 -4.25
C ARG A 224 2.53 -1.71 -5.58
N LEU A 225 3.19 -1.18 -6.60
CA LEU A 225 3.23 -1.84 -7.90
C LEU A 225 3.83 -3.23 -7.77
N ARG A 226 4.90 -3.37 -6.98
CA ARG A 226 5.52 -4.68 -6.68
C ARG A 226 4.55 -5.60 -5.94
N LEU A 227 3.90 -5.14 -4.87
CA LEU A 227 2.92 -5.95 -4.13
C LEU A 227 1.72 -6.35 -5.00
N ALA A 228 1.22 -5.44 -5.84
CA ALA A 228 0.14 -5.71 -6.76
C ALA A 228 0.56 -6.75 -7.82
N LYS A 229 1.79 -6.65 -8.34
CA LYS A 229 2.37 -7.62 -9.28
C LYS A 229 2.54 -9.00 -8.63
N GLU A 230 3.02 -9.07 -7.40
CA GLU A 230 3.14 -10.32 -6.65
C GLU A 230 1.78 -10.92 -6.31
N GLY A 231 0.81 -10.09 -5.88
CA GLY A 231 -0.57 -10.51 -5.64
C GLY A 231 -1.24 -11.03 -6.91
N LEU A 232 -1.04 -10.36 -8.04
CA LEU A 232 -1.53 -10.82 -9.33
C LEU A 232 -0.84 -12.13 -9.74
N LYS A 233 0.48 -12.26 -9.58
CA LYS A 233 1.22 -13.49 -9.87
C LYS A 233 0.66 -14.66 -9.06
N LYS A 234 0.42 -14.48 -7.76
CA LYS A 234 -0.21 -15.50 -6.90
C LYS A 234 -1.62 -15.86 -7.39
N ARG A 235 -2.46 -14.87 -7.71
CA ARG A 235 -3.82 -15.11 -8.24
C ARG A 235 -3.83 -15.76 -9.61
N MET A 236 -2.83 -15.49 -10.45
CA MET A 236 -2.69 -16.13 -11.76
C MET A 236 -2.29 -17.60 -11.65
N VAL A 237 -1.41 -17.93 -10.70
CA VAL A 237 -1.05 -19.34 -10.41
C VAL A 237 -2.25 -20.09 -9.85
N ASN A 238 -3.00 -19.47 -8.94
CA ASN A 238 -4.18 -20.05 -8.32
C ASN A 238 -5.47 -19.75 -9.11
N ARG A 239 -5.36 -19.48 -10.41
CA ARG A 239 -6.53 -19.17 -11.23
C ARG A 239 -7.32 -20.46 -11.47
N ALA A 240 -8.59 -20.46 -11.08
CA ALA A 240 -9.48 -21.59 -11.34
C ALA A 240 -9.56 -21.87 -12.83
N THR A 241 -9.53 -23.15 -13.19
CA THR A 241 -9.67 -23.56 -14.59
C THR A 241 -11.10 -23.28 -15.08
N PRO A 242 -11.32 -23.05 -16.39
CA PRO A 242 -12.67 -22.82 -16.92
C PRO A 242 -13.67 -23.93 -16.53
N ASN A 243 -13.20 -25.18 -16.49
CA ASN A 243 -14.01 -26.34 -16.11
C ASN A 243 -14.38 -26.30 -14.62
N GLU A 244 -13.48 -25.89 -13.73
CA GLU A 244 -13.79 -25.71 -12.31
C GLU A 244 -14.85 -24.62 -12.09
N LEU A 245 -14.82 -23.54 -12.88
CA LEU A 245 -15.83 -22.49 -12.82
C LEU A 245 -17.22 -23.00 -13.25
N VAL A 246 -17.27 -23.88 -14.26
CA VAL A 246 -18.50 -24.57 -14.68
C VAL A 246 -18.99 -25.52 -13.61
N GLN A 247 -18.11 -26.35 -13.04
CA GLN A 247 -18.46 -27.29 -11.97
C GLN A 247 -19.00 -26.59 -10.73
N ARG A 248 -18.46 -25.41 -10.39
CA ARG A 248 -18.96 -24.56 -9.29
C ARG A 248 -20.23 -23.77 -9.64
N GLY A 249 -20.72 -23.86 -10.87
CA GLY A 249 -21.89 -23.12 -11.34
C GLY A 249 -21.67 -21.61 -11.47
N LEU A 250 -20.42 -21.14 -11.46
CA LEU A 250 -20.06 -19.72 -11.62
C LEU A 250 -20.21 -19.27 -13.08
N THR A 251 -19.95 -20.18 -14.02
CA THR A 251 -20.11 -19.98 -15.47
C THR A 251 -20.81 -21.18 -16.08
N ARG A 252 -21.35 -21.04 -17.29
CA ARG A 252 -21.85 -22.18 -18.07
C ARG A 252 -20.91 -22.52 -19.22
N GLU A 253 -20.97 -23.75 -19.71
CA GLU A 253 -20.10 -24.26 -20.78
C GLU A 253 -20.25 -23.46 -22.08
N GLU A 254 -21.45 -22.97 -22.37
CA GLU A 254 -21.72 -22.20 -23.59
C GLU A 254 -20.90 -20.90 -23.65
N TYR A 255 -20.60 -20.28 -22.51
CA TYR A 255 -19.76 -19.06 -22.44
C TYR A 255 -18.27 -19.33 -22.67
N LEU A 256 -17.84 -20.60 -22.69
CA LEU A 256 -16.45 -20.97 -22.96
C LEU A 256 -16.21 -21.30 -24.43
N THR A 257 -17.25 -21.73 -25.14
CA THR A 257 -17.15 -22.21 -26.53
C THR A 257 -17.63 -21.18 -27.55
N MET A 258 -18.56 -20.32 -27.16
CA MET A 258 -19.25 -19.40 -28.07
C MET A 258 -19.05 -17.95 -27.65
N ASP A 259 -19.32 -17.03 -28.57
CA ASP A 259 -19.35 -15.61 -28.25
C ASP A 259 -20.45 -15.30 -27.24
N LYS A 260 -20.21 -14.33 -26.36
CA LYS A 260 -21.13 -13.98 -25.25
C LYS A 260 -22.58 -13.81 -25.71
N SER A 261 -22.80 -13.10 -26.82
CA SER A 261 -24.15 -12.84 -27.33
C SER A 261 -24.87 -14.10 -27.83
N GLU A 262 -24.11 -15.06 -28.38
CA GLU A 262 -24.63 -16.33 -28.85
C GLU A 262 -24.88 -17.28 -27.68
N ALA A 263 -23.97 -17.31 -26.69
CA ALA A 263 -24.14 -18.05 -25.44
C ALA A 263 -25.39 -17.58 -24.67
N ASP A 264 -25.62 -16.26 -24.58
CA ASP A 264 -26.82 -15.69 -23.98
C ASP A 264 -28.10 -16.17 -24.68
N GLN A 265 -28.09 -16.24 -26.02
CA GLN A 265 -29.21 -16.75 -26.81
C GLN A 265 -29.41 -18.26 -26.61
N ALA A 266 -28.34 -19.05 -26.64
CA ALA A 266 -28.37 -20.49 -26.41
C ALA A 266 -28.92 -20.81 -25.02
N VAL A 267 -28.45 -20.12 -23.98
CA VAL A 267 -28.94 -20.23 -22.60
C VAL A 267 -30.43 -19.89 -22.52
N LYS A 268 -30.87 -18.84 -23.21
CA LYS A 268 -32.29 -18.45 -23.26
C LYS A 268 -33.14 -19.53 -23.94
N VAL A 269 -32.68 -20.07 -25.07
CA VAL A 269 -33.38 -21.14 -25.81
C VAL A 269 -33.42 -22.42 -24.98
N ALA A 270 -32.31 -22.85 -24.40
CA ALA A 270 -32.22 -24.02 -23.53
C ALA A 270 -33.16 -23.89 -22.31
N ARG A 271 -33.21 -22.71 -21.68
CA ARG A 271 -34.14 -22.43 -20.59
C ARG A 271 -35.60 -22.53 -21.05
N GLN A 272 -35.94 -21.96 -22.20
CA GLN A 272 -37.30 -22.05 -22.75
C GLN A 272 -37.69 -23.50 -23.09
N GLN A 273 -36.78 -24.28 -23.64
CA GLN A 273 -37.00 -25.70 -23.94
C GLN A 273 -37.20 -26.51 -22.66
N ALA A 274 -36.39 -26.28 -21.61
CA ALA A 274 -36.54 -26.93 -20.32
C ALA A 274 -37.89 -26.60 -19.65
N VAL A 275 -38.33 -25.34 -19.72
CA VAL A 275 -39.65 -24.93 -19.21
C VAL A 275 -40.77 -25.65 -19.98
N ARG A 276 -40.68 -25.72 -21.32
CA ARG A 276 -41.68 -26.42 -22.14
C ARG A 276 -41.70 -27.93 -21.88
N SER A 277 -40.54 -28.56 -21.70
CA SER A 277 -40.47 -30.00 -21.44
C SER A 277 -41.00 -30.34 -20.04
N LEU A 278 -40.69 -29.52 -19.03
CA LEU A 278 -41.27 -29.65 -17.70
C LEU A 278 -42.77 -29.41 -17.71
N SER A 279 -43.27 -28.41 -18.45
CA SER A 279 -44.71 -28.18 -18.63
C SER A 279 -45.38 -29.42 -19.21
N ARG A 280 -44.85 -30.00 -20.29
CA ARG A 280 -45.40 -31.23 -20.88
C ARG A 280 -45.39 -32.41 -19.91
N LYS A 281 -44.29 -32.63 -19.18
CA LYS A 281 -44.22 -33.67 -18.14
C LYS A 281 -45.23 -33.42 -17.03
N LEU A 282 -45.43 -32.17 -16.64
CA LEU A 282 -46.43 -31.80 -15.65
C LEU A 282 -47.85 -32.02 -16.19
N ASP A 283 -48.13 -31.72 -17.46
CA ASP A 283 -49.43 -31.98 -18.09
C ASP A 283 -49.69 -33.49 -18.21
N GLU A 284 -48.66 -34.27 -18.57
CA GLU A 284 -48.68 -35.74 -18.56
C GLU A 284 -48.90 -36.29 -17.14
N LEU A 285 -48.28 -35.69 -16.12
CA LEU A 285 -48.44 -36.01 -14.70
C LEU A 285 -49.71 -35.40 -14.07
N TYR A 286 -50.38 -34.47 -14.72
CA TYR A 286 -51.67 -33.97 -14.26
C TYR A 286 -52.77 -34.99 -14.55
N ASN A 287 -52.55 -35.86 -15.54
CA ASN A 287 -53.42 -36.98 -15.88
C ASN A 287 -53.46 -38.11 -14.81
N PRO A 288 -52.34 -38.53 -14.17
CA PRO A 288 -52.35 -39.52 -13.11
C PRO A 288 -52.97 -39.07 -11.79
N PHE A 289 -53.31 -37.79 -11.57
CA PHE A 289 -54.14 -37.47 -10.40
C PHE A 289 -55.53 -38.12 -10.47
N GLN A 290 -56.07 -38.25 -11.69
CA GLN A 290 -57.27 -39.06 -11.93
C GLN A 290 -56.98 -40.56 -11.74
N GLN A 291 -55.77 -41.00 -12.13
CA GLN A 291 -55.37 -42.39 -11.91
C GLN A 291 -55.17 -42.72 -10.43
N LEU A 292 -54.71 -41.77 -9.61
CA LEU A 292 -54.58 -41.94 -8.16
C LEU A 292 -55.95 -42.07 -7.47
N GLU A 293 -57.01 -41.42 -8.00
CA GLU A 293 -58.39 -41.70 -7.59
C GLU A 293 -58.83 -43.11 -8.02
N THR A 294 -58.45 -43.57 -9.21
CA THR A 294 -58.77 -44.95 -9.65
C THR A 294 -58.00 -46.05 -8.89
N ILE A 295 -56.77 -45.78 -8.46
CA ILE A 295 -55.94 -46.69 -7.66
C ILE A 295 -56.38 -46.66 -6.18
N GLY A 296 -57.20 -45.68 -5.78
CA GLY A 296 -57.73 -45.55 -4.42
C GLY A 296 -56.74 -44.97 -3.41
N VAL A 297 -55.67 -44.32 -3.88
CA VAL A 297 -54.72 -43.60 -3.00
C VAL A 297 -55.38 -42.34 -2.44
N VAL A 298 -56.31 -41.74 -3.19
CA VAL A 298 -57.05 -40.53 -2.81
C VAL A 298 -58.55 -40.78 -3.00
N PRO A 299 -59.44 -40.32 -2.09
CA PRO A 299 -60.89 -40.51 -2.21
C PRO A 299 -61.46 -39.95 -3.53
N GLN A 300 -62.43 -40.65 -4.14
CA GLN A 300 -63.09 -40.20 -5.36
C GLN A 300 -63.72 -38.81 -5.18
N GLY A 301 -63.39 -37.87 -6.08
CA GLY A 301 -63.90 -36.50 -6.05
C GLY A 301 -63.09 -35.51 -5.20
N TYR A 302 -61.96 -35.94 -4.61
CA TYR A 302 -61.10 -35.07 -3.81
C TYR A 302 -60.53 -33.91 -4.63
N PHE A 303 -60.14 -34.15 -5.89
CA PHE A 303 -59.56 -33.11 -6.73
C PHE A 303 -60.60 -32.15 -7.31
N GLU A 304 -61.82 -32.62 -7.64
CA GLU A 304 -62.91 -31.74 -8.10
C GLU A 304 -63.37 -30.78 -7.01
N GLN A 305 -63.48 -31.24 -5.76
CA GLN A 305 -63.88 -30.39 -4.64
C GLN A 305 -62.87 -29.27 -4.38
N ARG A 306 -61.57 -29.51 -4.54
CA ARG A 306 -60.53 -28.50 -4.29
C ARG A 306 -60.43 -27.44 -5.38
N VAL A 307 -60.64 -27.79 -6.65
CA VAL A 307 -60.65 -26.80 -7.74
C VAL A 307 -61.86 -25.87 -7.61
N LEU A 308 -63.03 -26.41 -7.24
CA LEU A 308 -64.21 -25.62 -6.90
C LEU A 308 -64.02 -24.78 -5.63
N PHE A 309 -63.39 -25.33 -4.58
CA PHE A 309 -63.11 -24.58 -3.35
C PHE A 309 -62.13 -23.43 -3.60
N PHE A 310 -61.09 -23.61 -4.42
CA PHE A 310 -60.18 -22.52 -4.81
C PHE A 310 -60.88 -21.45 -5.65
N PHE A 311 -61.76 -21.83 -6.58
CA PHE A 311 -62.53 -20.87 -7.39
C PHE A 311 -63.58 -20.10 -6.58
N VAL A 312 -64.17 -20.73 -5.56
CA VAL A 312 -65.19 -20.13 -4.69
C VAL A 312 -64.56 -19.23 -3.61
N LEU A 313 -63.43 -19.61 -3.00
CA LEU A 313 -62.73 -18.81 -1.99
C LEU A 313 -61.93 -17.64 -2.58
N LEU A 314 -61.46 -17.73 -3.83
CA LEU A 314 -60.79 -16.61 -4.52
C LEU A 314 -61.77 -15.65 -5.21
N GLY A 315 -63.03 -15.62 -4.78
CA GLY A 315 -64.14 -14.80 -5.27
C GLY A 315 -63.72 -13.68 -6.23
N LYS A 316 -64.25 -13.75 -7.46
CA LYS A 316 -64.00 -12.98 -8.71
C LYS A 316 -63.26 -11.62 -8.65
N LYS A 317 -63.23 -10.90 -7.53
CA LYS A 317 -62.46 -9.67 -7.30
C LYS A 317 -60.95 -9.88 -7.15
N LYS A 318 -60.45 -11.05 -6.72
CA LYS A 318 -58.99 -11.24 -6.49
C LYS A 318 -58.17 -11.52 -7.76
N TYR A 319 -58.81 -12.02 -8.83
CA TYR A 319 -58.16 -12.29 -10.11
C TYR A 319 -57.75 -11.01 -10.87
N ILE A 320 -58.40 -9.87 -10.60
CA ILE A 320 -58.05 -8.57 -11.20
C ILE A 320 -56.74 -8.02 -10.58
N CYS A 321 -56.50 -8.27 -9.29
CA CYS A 321 -55.26 -7.84 -8.63
C CYS A 321 -54.04 -8.65 -9.09
N LEU A 322 -54.17 -9.97 -9.28
CA LEU A 322 -53.05 -10.80 -9.75
C LEU A 322 -52.69 -10.54 -11.21
N ALA A 323 -53.67 -10.20 -12.06
CA ALA A 323 -53.40 -9.78 -13.44
C ALA A 323 -52.64 -8.43 -13.48
N LYS A 324 -53.03 -7.45 -12.66
CA LYS A 324 -52.30 -6.19 -12.51
C LYS A 324 -50.88 -6.40 -11.97
N GLN A 325 -50.73 -7.25 -10.96
CA GLN A 325 -49.43 -7.57 -10.37
C GLN A 325 -48.51 -8.30 -11.37
N ALA A 326 -49.06 -9.16 -12.23
CA ALA A 326 -48.29 -9.80 -13.30
C ALA A 326 -47.89 -8.83 -14.42
N GLU A 327 -48.70 -7.80 -14.67
CA GLU A 327 -48.41 -6.72 -15.64
C GLU A 327 -47.35 -5.74 -15.10
N GLU A 328 -47.37 -5.45 -13.80
CA GLU A 328 -46.31 -4.70 -13.08
C GLU A 328 -44.96 -5.44 -13.05
N ILE A 329 -45.00 -6.78 -12.93
CA ILE A 329 -43.79 -7.62 -13.03
C ILE A 329 -43.23 -7.60 -14.46
N ARG A 330 -44.09 -7.53 -15.49
CA ARG A 330 -43.68 -7.47 -16.91
C ARG A 330 -43.18 -6.09 -17.34
N SER A 331 -43.66 -5.01 -16.73
CA SER A 331 -43.26 -3.62 -17.04
C SER A 331 -41.93 -3.19 -16.42
N GLY A 332 -41.19 -4.12 -15.79
CA GLY A 332 -39.85 -3.84 -15.24
C GLY A 332 -39.84 -2.92 -14.02
N HIS A 333 -41.00 -2.67 -13.40
CA HIS A 333 -41.15 -1.83 -12.21
C HIS A 333 -40.83 -2.59 -10.90
N ARG A 334 -39.80 -3.44 -10.90
CA ARG A 334 -39.13 -3.80 -9.64
C ARG A 334 -38.00 -2.82 -9.38
N ARG A 335 -38.35 -1.58 -9.06
CA ARG A 335 -37.62 -0.90 -7.98
C ARG A 335 -38.22 -1.51 -6.73
N GLN A 336 -37.53 -2.47 -6.13
CA GLN A 336 -37.79 -2.74 -4.72
C GLN A 336 -37.50 -1.41 -4.03
N GLU A 337 -38.53 -0.68 -3.63
CA GLU A 337 -38.37 0.29 -2.56
C GLU A 337 -37.62 -0.47 -1.47
N SER A 338 -36.49 0.08 -1.02
CA SER A 338 -35.60 -0.71 -0.17
C SER A 338 -36.43 -1.19 1.02
N VAL A 339 -36.22 -2.43 1.47
CA VAL A 339 -36.96 -2.99 2.61
C VAL A 339 -36.92 -2.03 3.81
N VAL A 340 -35.88 -1.19 3.89
CA VAL A 340 -35.71 -0.08 4.82
C VAL A 340 -36.73 1.06 4.63
N GLN A 341 -37.03 1.48 3.39
CA GLN A 341 -38.07 2.48 3.11
C GLN A 341 -39.48 1.94 3.41
N GLU A 342 -39.76 0.67 3.09
CA GLU A 342 -41.06 0.06 3.41
C GLU A 342 -41.24 -0.11 4.93
N LEU A 343 -40.18 -0.50 5.65
CA LEU A 343 -40.17 -0.55 7.11
C LEU A 343 -40.33 0.85 7.71
N HIS A 344 -39.63 1.85 7.18
CA HIS A 344 -39.73 3.23 7.64
C HIS A 344 -41.13 3.79 7.43
N GLN A 345 -41.73 3.56 6.26
CA GLN A 345 -43.10 3.95 5.95
C GLN A 345 -44.08 3.27 6.92
N LYS A 346 -43.92 1.97 7.19
CA LYS A 346 -44.77 1.23 8.15
C LYS A 346 -44.58 1.66 9.59
N LEU A 347 -43.37 2.07 10.00
CA LEU A 347 -43.08 2.62 11.33
C LEU A 347 -43.71 4.02 11.50
N ILE A 348 -43.80 4.81 10.43
CA ILE A 348 -44.52 6.10 10.42
C ILE A 348 -46.04 5.86 10.47
N GLU A 349 -46.56 4.90 9.70
CA GLU A 349 -47.99 4.58 9.66
C GLU A 349 -48.50 3.94 10.96
N LYS A 350 -47.64 3.23 11.69
CA LYS A 350 -47.98 2.55 12.95
C LYS A 350 -46.90 2.79 14.00
N PRO A 351 -46.98 3.89 14.77
CA PRO A 351 -45.98 4.18 15.80
C PRO A 351 -45.96 3.13 16.93
N GLU A 352 -47.07 2.42 17.17
CA GLU A 352 -47.15 1.32 18.16
C GLU A 352 -46.18 0.17 17.87
N TYR A 353 -45.77 -0.01 16.60
CA TYR A 353 -44.79 -1.03 16.23
C TYR A 353 -43.36 -0.67 16.64
N VAL A 354 -43.06 0.62 16.86
CA VAL A 354 -41.74 1.08 17.30
C VAL A 354 -41.43 0.51 18.68
N ASP A 355 -42.41 0.55 19.58
CA ASP A 355 -42.25 0.11 20.97
C ASP A 355 -42.07 -1.41 21.07
N VAL A 356 -42.79 -2.19 20.26
CA VAL A 356 -42.66 -3.65 20.19
C VAL A 356 -41.29 -4.08 19.63
N VAL A 357 -40.80 -3.38 18.61
CA VAL A 357 -39.48 -3.65 18.03
C VAL A 357 -38.37 -3.24 19.00
N ALA A 358 -38.53 -2.13 19.73
CA ALA A 358 -37.59 -1.72 20.76
C ALA A 358 -37.54 -2.73 21.93
N GLN A 359 -38.69 -3.25 22.37
CA GLN A 359 -38.75 -4.29 23.41
C GLN A 359 -38.06 -5.58 22.97
N GLY A 360 -38.30 -6.07 21.75
CA GLY A 360 -37.66 -7.29 21.26
C GLY A 360 -36.13 -7.18 21.13
N ILE A 361 -35.58 -5.97 20.93
CA ILE A 361 -34.13 -5.74 20.91
C ILE A 361 -33.55 -5.71 22.33
N VAL A 362 -34.29 -5.14 23.29
CA VAL A 362 -33.87 -5.06 24.71
C VAL A 362 -33.94 -6.43 25.39
N ASP A 363 -34.97 -7.23 25.09
CA ASP A 363 -35.15 -8.58 25.65
C ASP A 363 -34.09 -9.59 25.15
N HIS A 364 -33.32 -9.26 24.12
CA HIS A 364 -32.18 -10.07 23.63
C HIS A 364 -30.82 -9.55 24.11
N LEU A 365 -30.81 -8.53 24.96
CA LEU A 365 -29.60 -7.94 25.56
C LEU A 365 -29.48 -8.22 27.07
N GLU A 366 -30.39 -8.97 27.68
CA GLU A 366 -30.21 -9.43 29.06
C GLU A 366 -29.12 -10.53 29.11
N PRO A 367 -28.05 -10.32 29.91
CA PRO A 367 -26.97 -11.29 30.03
C PRO A 367 -27.44 -12.47 30.90
N GLU A 368 -27.46 -13.67 30.30
CA GLU A 368 -27.59 -14.94 31.04
C GLU A 368 -26.49 -15.01 32.11
N GLU A 369 -26.90 -15.02 33.38
CA GLU A 369 -26.03 -15.09 34.55
C GLU A 369 -25.36 -16.48 34.67
N ASP A 370 -24.04 -16.48 34.56
CA ASP A 370 -23.06 -17.26 35.33
C ASP A 370 -23.39 -18.71 35.75
N GLY A 371 -23.13 -19.66 34.84
CA GLY A 371 -22.82 -21.06 35.18
C GLY A 371 -21.31 -21.30 35.23
N ASN A 372 -20.71 -21.23 36.42
CA ASN A 372 -19.28 -21.44 36.67
C ASN A 372 -18.97 -22.94 36.96
N PRO A 373 -18.28 -23.70 36.09
CA PRO A 373 -17.65 -24.93 36.50
C PRO A 373 -16.19 -24.67 36.91
N SER A 374 -16.02 -24.69 38.23
CA SER A 374 -14.89 -25.18 39.01
C SER A 374 -13.63 -25.61 38.25
N ALA A 375 -12.53 -25.00 38.68
CA ALA A 375 -11.16 -25.42 38.40
C ALA A 375 -10.92 -26.89 38.76
N THR A 376 -10.21 -27.59 37.88
CA THR A 376 -9.33 -28.72 38.24
C THR A 376 -8.05 -28.63 37.44
N ASP A 377 -6.95 -28.77 38.17
CA ASP A 377 -5.55 -28.81 37.78
C ASP A 377 -5.32 -29.76 36.60
N GLY A 378 -4.49 -29.48 35.59
CA GLY A 378 -3.06 -29.24 35.73
C GLY A 378 -2.31 -30.50 35.31
N GLU A 379 -2.21 -30.80 34.01
CA GLU A 379 -1.33 -31.86 33.49
C GLU A 379 -0.86 -31.57 32.06
N GLY A 380 0.42 -31.86 31.81
CA GLY A 380 1.19 -31.39 30.67
C GLY A 380 0.87 -32.06 29.35
N TRP A 381 0.82 -31.26 28.30
CA TRP A 381 0.73 -31.72 26.92
C TRP A 381 2.10 -32.18 26.43
N GLN A 382 2.34 -33.49 26.54
CA GLN A 382 3.26 -34.20 25.66
C GLN A 382 2.60 -34.34 24.28
N PRO A 383 3.29 -33.98 23.18
CA PRO A 383 2.73 -34.10 21.84
C PRO A 383 2.90 -35.53 21.32
N ASP A 384 1.92 -36.39 21.61
CA ASP A 384 1.79 -37.67 20.92
C ASP A 384 1.10 -37.48 19.54
N GLY A 385 1.59 -38.26 18.58
CA GLY A 385 1.34 -38.12 17.16
C GLY A 385 -0.13 -38.29 16.76
N TYR A 386 -0.55 -37.43 15.84
CA TYR A 386 -1.79 -37.61 15.10
C TYR A 386 -1.50 -38.39 13.82
N ASP A 387 -2.05 -39.61 13.76
CA ASP A 387 -2.32 -40.35 12.54
C ASP A 387 -3.20 -39.50 11.61
N GLU A 388 -2.70 -39.19 10.42
CA GLU A 388 -3.46 -38.60 9.31
C GLU A 388 -4.46 -39.64 8.76
N GLN A 389 -5.63 -39.75 9.37
CA GLN A 389 -6.81 -40.30 8.71
C GLN A 389 -7.55 -39.19 7.97
N SER A 390 -7.33 -39.21 6.66
CA SER A 390 -8.10 -38.57 5.60
C SER A 390 -9.61 -38.73 5.81
N THR A 391 -10.27 -37.66 6.23
CA THR A 391 -11.70 -37.44 6.02
C THR A 391 -11.87 -36.22 5.11
N ASP A 392 -12.23 -36.54 3.87
CA ASP A 392 -12.79 -35.67 2.85
C ASP A 392 -14.26 -35.46 3.22
N GLU A 393 -14.62 -34.34 3.87
CA GLU A 393 -16.02 -33.99 4.09
C GLU A 393 -16.25 -32.49 4.37
N SER A 394 -17.07 -31.88 3.52
CA SER A 394 -17.82 -30.62 3.68
C SER A 394 -17.08 -29.27 3.62
N THR A 395 -17.56 -28.40 2.72
CA THR A 395 -17.10 -27.01 2.55
C THR A 395 -17.92 -26.02 3.39
N ASP A 396 -18.76 -26.52 4.30
CA ASP A 396 -19.62 -25.72 5.20
C ASP A 396 -18.93 -25.37 6.54
N ASP A 397 -17.79 -25.98 6.86
CA ASP A 397 -17.04 -25.70 8.09
C ASP A 397 -16.35 -24.31 8.13
N SER A 398 -16.21 -23.64 6.98
CA SER A 398 -15.56 -22.32 6.92
C SER A 398 -16.36 -21.26 7.68
N ASP A 399 -17.68 -21.31 7.62
CA ASP A 399 -18.53 -20.27 8.22
C ASP A 399 -18.67 -20.46 9.73
N GLU A 400 -18.72 -21.71 10.19
CA GLU A 400 -18.73 -22.05 11.61
C GLU A 400 -17.37 -21.78 12.26
N GLU A 401 -16.26 -22.04 11.55
CA GLU A 401 -14.92 -21.69 12.03
C GLU A 401 -14.73 -20.15 12.08
N GLN A 402 -15.32 -19.41 11.14
CA GLN A 402 -15.33 -17.94 11.20
C GLN A 402 -16.13 -17.43 12.40
N ARG A 403 -17.30 -18.02 12.70
CA ARG A 403 -18.09 -17.66 13.89
C ARG A 403 -17.32 -17.91 15.18
N ARG A 404 -16.68 -19.09 15.32
CA ARG A 404 -15.83 -19.41 16.47
C ARG A 404 -14.65 -18.44 16.61
N ARG A 405 -14.03 -18.02 15.50
CA ARG A 405 -12.96 -17.01 15.51
C ARG A 405 -13.48 -15.63 15.93
N LEU A 406 -14.69 -15.25 15.54
CA LEU A 406 -15.31 -14.00 15.94
C LEU A 406 -15.64 -14.00 17.44
N GLU A 407 -16.24 -15.07 17.95
CA GLU A 407 -16.52 -15.25 19.38
C GLU A 407 -15.24 -15.26 20.22
N GLU A 408 -14.18 -15.92 19.73
CA GLU A 408 -12.88 -15.91 20.41
C GLU A 408 -12.27 -14.49 20.43
N LEU A 409 -12.38 -13.74 19.33
CA LEU A 409 -11.93 -12.35 19.25
C LEU A 409 -12.72 -11.46 20.21
N GLU A 410 -14.04 -11.62 20.26
CA GLU A 410 -14.90 -10.90 21.20
C GLU A 410 -14.52 -11.20 22.64
N ARG A 411 -14.32 -12.47 22.99
CA ARG A 411 -13.82 -12.88 24.32
C ARG A 411 -12.47 -12.28 24.65
N ARG A 412 -11.56 -12.16 23.66
CA ARG A 412 -10.25 -11.52 23.84
C ARG A 412 -10.35 -10.00 23.98
N ILE A 413 -11.31 -9.37 23.31
CA ILE A 413 -11.59 -7.93 23.42
C ILE A 413 -12.21 -7.62 24.78
N SER A 414 -13.14 -8.43 25.27
CA SER A 414 -13.76 -8.26 26.60
C SER A 414 -12.76 -8.45 27.73
N LYS A 415 -11.75 -9.31 27.55
CA LYS A 415 -10.64 -9.49 28.50
C LYS A 415 -9.52 -8.45 28.36
N ARG A 416 -9.66 -7.47 27.47
CA ARG A 416 -8.63 -6.46 27.27
C ARG A 416 -8.53 -5.60 28.53
N PRO A 417 -7.36 -5.55 29.20
CA PRO A 417 -7.19 -4.75 30.40
C PRO A 417 -7.46 -3.28 30.11
N ALA A 418 -8.11 -2.59 31.05
CA ALA A 418 -8.39 -1.18 30.93
C ALA A 418 -7.08 -0.37 30.85
N GLN A 419 -7.12 0.81 30.22
CA GLN A 419 -5.93 1.64 30.04
C GLN A 419 -5.26 2.00 31.37
N GLN A 420 -6.05 2.18 32.44
CA GLN A 420 -5.57 2.42 33.80
C GLN A 420 -4.82 1.21 34.38
N GLU A 421 -5.28 -0.01 34.13
CA GLU A 421 -4.59 -1.23 34.56
C GLU A 421 -3.25 -1.40 33.85
N LEU A 422 -3.19 -1.04 32.56
CA LEU A 422 -1.93 -1.04 31.81
C LEU A 422 -0.94 0.00 32.33
N MET A 423 -1.42 1.14 32.83
CA MET A 423 -0.58 2.11 33.55
C MET A 423 -0.11 1.57 34.90
N GLN A 424 -1.00 0.93 35.65
CA GLN A 424 -0.67 0.33 36.94
C GLN A 424 0.40 -0.77 36.79
N LYS A 425 0.29 -1.58 35.73
CA LYS A 425 1.29 -2.61 35.34
C LYS A 425 2.57 -2.04 34.72
N HIS A 426 2.72 -0.71 34.63
CA HIS A 426 3.88 -0.02 34.05
C HIS A 426 4.15 -0.38 32.58
N ILE A 427 3.11 -0.82 31.85
CA ILE A 427 3.18 -1.13 30.42
C ILE A 427 2.95 0.16 29.62
N LEU A 428 2.01 1.00 30.05
CA LEU A 428 1.81 2.35 29.52
C LEU A 428 2.29 3.40 30.52
N TYR A 429 3.06 4.37 30.04
CA TYR A 429 3.63 5.43 30.92
C TYR A 429 2.75 6.67 31.01
N SER A 430 2.02 7.00 29.94
CA SER A 430 1.11 8.15 29.88
C SER A 430 -0.02 7.87 28.88
N THR A 431 -1.20 8.43 29.14
CA THR A 431 -2.36 8.38 28.24
C THR A 431 -2.24 9.36 27.08
N GLU A 432 -1.49 10.44 27.25
CA GLU A 432 -1.33 11.51 26.24
C GLU A 432 -0.29 11.17 25.17
N MET A 433 0.58 10.20 25.43
CA MET A 433 1.68 9.83 24.54
C MET A 433 1.38 8.52 23.81
N ALA A 434 1.50 8.53 22.48
CA ALA A 434 1.25 7.35 21.64
C ALA A 434 2.14 6.15 22.07
N PRO A 435 1.58 4.92 22.19
CA PRO A 435 2.30 3.73 22.69
C PRO A 435 3.64 3.47 21.99
N ALA A 436 3.70 3.70 20.67
CA ALA A 436 4.90 3.50 19.86
C ALA A 436 6.09 4.39 20.24
N ILE A 437 5.84 5.54 20.88
CA ILE A 437 6.86 6.55 21.22
C ILE A 437 7.32 6.42 22.68
N GLN A 438 6.56 5.72 23.53
CA GLN A 438 6.79 5.73 24.98
C GLN A 438 8.16 5.16 25.38
N ASN A 439 8.62 4.11 24.70
CA ASN A 439 9.94 3.53 24.97
C ASN A 439 11.06 4.51 24.60
N ASN A 440 10.99 5.15 23.44
CA ASN A 440 11.98 6.14 23.00
C ASN A 440 11.99 7.37 23.93
N ALA A 441 10.81 7.83 24.36
CA ALA A 441 10.69 8.93 25.31
C ALA A 441 11.29 8.57 26.68
N LYS A 442 11.07 7.34 27.16
CA LYS A 442 11.65 6.83 28.41
C LYS A 442 13.17 6.72 28.31
N GLU A 443 13.69 6.16 27.23
CA GLU A 443 15.13 6.05 26.98
C GLU A 443 15.78 7.44 26.91
N LEU A 444 15.15 8.38 26.21
CA LEU A 444 15.60 9.77 26.17
C LEU A 444 15.59 10.41 27.55
N GLN A 445 14.52 10.23 28.34
CA GLN A 445 14.44 10.74 29.70
C GLN A 445 15.54 10.15 30.60
N HIS A 446 15.82 8.84 30.49
CA HIS A 446 16.95 8.23 31.19
C HIS A 446 18.30 8.76 30.69
N GLY A 447 18.45 8.96 29.38
CA GLY A 447 19.65 9.56 28.80
C GLY A 447 19.89 10.97 29.31
N LEU A 448 18.84 11.79 29.42
CA LEU A 448 18.90 13.14 29.97
C LEU A 448 19.21 13.14 31.47
N LYS A 449 18.64 12.22 32.25
CA LYS A 449 18.96 12.05 33.68
C LYS A 449 20.41 11.60 33.90
N ARG A 450 20.97 10.82 32.98
CA ARG A 450 22.38 10.37 33.02
C ARG A 450 23.35 11.44 32.56
N ARG A 451 22.92 12.39 31.73
CA ARG A 451 23.74 13.54 31.37
C ARG A 451 23.91 14.40 32.62
N LYS A 452 25.17 14.63 32.98
CA LYS A 452 25.54 15.58 34.02
C LYS A 452 24.93 16.94 33.67
N SER A 453 24.36 17.62 34.65
CA SER A 453 23.79 18.95 34.42
C SER A 453 24.86 19.89 33.88
N ILE A 454 24.48 20.96 33.20
CA ILE A 454 25.44 21.97 32.72
C ILE A 454 26.29 22.50 33.87
N ASP A 455 25.71 22.60 35.08
CA ASP A 455 26.43 23.07 36.26
C ASP A 455 27.38 21.99 36.82
N ASP A 456 27.04 20.71 36.73
CA ASP A 456 27.99 19.62 37.01
C ASP A 456 29.14 19.60 35.99
N ILE A 457 28.87 19.88 34.71
CA ILE A 457 29.90 19.95 33.65
C ILE A 457 30.81 21.18 33.86
N LYS A 458 30.26 22.31 34.32
CA LYS A 458 31.03 23.48 34.75
C LYS A 458 31.89 23.17 35.99
N ALA A 459 31.32 22.49 36.98
CA ALA A 459 32.05 22.07 38.19
C ALA A 459 33.20 21.10 37.87
N LEU A 460 33.04 20.30 36.82
CA LEU A 460 34.10 19.42 36.29
C LEU A 460 35.14 20.15 35.42
N GLY A 461 35.02 21.46 35.21
CA GLY A 461 35.99 22.27 34.48
C GLY A 461 36.07 21.99 32.97
N ILE A 462 35.11 21.26 32.41
CA ILE A 462 35.07 20.93 30.97
C ILE A 462 34.59 22.13 30.16
N LEU A 463 33.68 22.94 30.73
CA LEU A 463 33.21 24.19 30.15
C LEU A 463 34.06 25.35 30.69
N PRO A 464 34.77 26.10 29.83
CA PRO A 464 35.54 27.26 30.27
C PRO A 464 34.59 28.31 30.85
N THR A 465 34.71 28.57 32.17
CA THR A 465 34.10 29.73 32.78
C THR A 465 34.88 30.95 32.31
N HIS A 466 34.28 31.73 31.40
CA HIS A 466 34.85 32.98 30.90
C HIS A 466 34.93 34.03 32.02
N GLN A 467 35.84 33.86 32.97
CA GLN A 467 36.18 34.88 33.97
C GLN A 467 37.69 35.08 34.18
N HIS A 468 38.55 34.34 33.48
CA HIS A 468 40.00 34.54 33.54
C HIS A 468 40.63 34.59 32.15
N ALA A 469 40.47 35.71 31.46
CA ALA A 469 41.32 36.10 30.34
C ALA A 469 41.41 37.64 30.25
N ALA A 470 41.80 38.26 31.36
CA ALA A 470 42.16 39.67 31.40
C ALA A 470 43.64 39.78 31.83
N VAL A 471 44.57 39.36 30.96
CA VAL A 471 46.00 39.68 31.12
C VAL A 471 46.68 39.78 29.75
N ASN A 472 46.94 41.03 29.36
CA ASN A 472 48.07 41.56 28.57
C ASN A 472 48.36 41.07 27.14
N GLY A 473 48.34 42.01 26.18
CA GLY A 473 49.14 41.87 24.96
C GLY A 473 48.66 42.69 23.75
N ALA A 474 49.02 43.98 23.75
CA ALA A 474 48.99 44.95 22.66
C ALA A 474 48.94 44.45 21.19
N THR A 475 47.98 44.97 20.43
CA THR A 475 48.12 45.37 19.02
C THR A 475 47.15 46.52 18.68
N PRO A 476 47.55 47.54 17.89
CA PRO A 476 46.70 48.65 17.49
C PRO A 476 46.09 48.46 16.09
N GLY A 477 44.87 48.95 15.91
CA GLY A 477 44.38 49.51 14.65
C GLY A 477 43.65 48.56 13.69
N SER A 478 42.31 48.57 13.77
CA SER A 478 41.48 48.86 12.59
C SER A 478 40.02 49.06 13.02
N ASP A 479 39.57 50.31 12.90
CA ASP A 479 38.17 50.71 12.94
C ASP A 479 37.41 50.08 11.77
N THR A 480 36.45 49.20 12.08
CA THR A 480 35.29 48.96 11.23
C THR A 480 34.09 48.70 12.13
N GLN A 481 33.23 49.73 12.27
CA GLN A 481 31.90 49.57 12.83
C GLN A 481 31.03 48.79 11.83
N GLU A 482 30.69 47.55 12.16
CA GLU A 482 29.49 46.88 11.63
C GLU A 482 28.57 46.54 12.80
N GLU A 483 27.59 47.41 13.02
CA GLU A 483 26.45 47.15 13.88
C GLU A 483 25.57 46.06 13.23
N SER A 484 25.53 44.88 13.85
CA SER A 484 24.61 43.79 13.51
C SER A 484 23.41 43.82 14.48
N PRO A 485 22.16 44.06 14.03
CA PRO A 485 21.00 44.06 14.91
C PRO A 485 20.35 42.66 14.91
N THR A 486 20.76 41.78 15.81
CA THR A 486 20.17 40.42 15.90
C THR A 486 19.83 39.94 17.30
N HIS A 487 19.45 40.82 18.24
CA HIS A 487 18.89 40.38 19.54
C HIS A 487 17.67 41.22 19.97
N ALA A 488 16.52 41.00 19.33
CA ALA A 488 15.23 41.53 19.82
C ALA A 488 13.98 40.66 19.51
N ARG A 489 14.13 39.45 18.93
CA ARG A 489 12.98 38.70 18.39
C ARG A 489 12.42 37.56 19.27
N SER A 490 12.96 37.33 20.45
CA SER A 490 12.50 36.23 21.33
C SER A 490 11.27 36.59 22.20
N ASN A 491 11.00 37.87 22.45
CA ASN A 491 9.94 38.27 23.39
C ASN A 491 8.54 38.44 22.73
N GLU A 492 8.46 38.66 21.41
CA GLU A 492 7.16 38.82 20.72
C GLU A 492 6.38 37.51 20.58
N THR A 493 7.07 36.35 20.51
CA THR A 493 6.39 35.06 20.32
C THR A 493 5.63 34.59 21.56
N SER A 494 6.04 35.03 22.76
CA SER A 494 5.37 34.70 24.02
C SER A 494 4.07 35.50 24.20
N ALA A 495 4.10 36.80 23.86
CA ALA A 495 2.91 37.66 23.91
C ALA A 495 1.82 37.18 22.92
N ARG A 496 2.22 36.80 21.71
CA ARG A 496 1.28 36.30 20.69
C ARG A 496 0.65 34.96 21.06
N LYS A 497 1.37 34.07 21.75
CA LYS A 497 0.82 32.81 22.28
C LYS A 497 -0.20 33.03 23.41
N LYS A 498 0.01 34.03 24.27
CA LYS A 498 -0.98 34.40 25.30
C LYS A 498 -2.28 34.93 24.68
N GLN A 499 -2.17 35.79 23.67
CA GLN A 499 -3.33 36.38 23.02
C GLN A 499 -4.19 35.35 22.26
N ILE A 500 -3.56 34.37 21.61
CA ILE A 500 -4.27 33.25 20.95
C ILE A 500 -4.96 32.35 21.98
N LYS A 501 -4.34 32.13 23.15
CA LYS A 501 -4.94 31.34 24.23
C LYS A 501 -6.18 32.04 24.82
N GLU A 502 -6.11 33.35 25.04
CA GLU A 502 -7.28 34.14 25.50
C GLU A 502 -8.41 34.15 24.46
N GLN A 503 -8.09 34.31 23.17
CA GLN A 503 -9.11 34.25 22.12
C GLN A 503 -9.79 32.87 22.01
N LEU A 504 -9.05 31.77 22.20
CA LEU A 504 -9.63 30.43 22.22
C LEU A 504 -10.50 30.20 23.46
N GLN A 505 -10.11 30.76 24.61
CA GLN A 505 -10.88 30.64 25.84
C GLN A 505 -12.22 31.38 25.73
N THR A 506 -12.23 32.58 25.15
CA THR A 506 -13.46 33.36 24.95
C THR A 506 -14.43 32.72 23.95
N SER A 507 -13.93 31.98 22.95
CA SER A 507 -14.79 31.28 21.97
C SER A 507 -15.43 29.99 22.51
N ILE A 508 -15.00 29.51 23.69
CA ILE A 508 -15.57 28.32 24.34
C ILE A 508 -16.67 28.72 25.35
N GLU A 509 -16.65 29.97 25.84
CA GLU A 509 -17.62 30.49 26.80
C GLU A 509 -18.84 31.16 26.14
N THR A 510 -18.83 31.32 24.81
CA THR A 510 -19.99 31.70 23.97
C THR A 510 -20.56 30.49 23.26
#